data_AF-A0A1E7J6H8-F1
#
_entry.id   AF-A0A1E7J6H8-F1
#
_cell.length_a   1.000
_cell.length_b   1.000
_cell.length_c   1.000
_cell.angle_alpha   90.00
_cell.angle_beta   90.00
_cell.angle_gamma   90.00
#
_symmetry.space_group_name_H-M   'P 1'
#
loop_
_entity.id
_entity.type
_entity.pdbx_description
1 polymer ?
#
loop_
_entity_poly.entity_id
_entity_poly.type
_entity_poly.pdbx_seq_one_letter_code
_entity_poly.pdbx_strand_id
1 'polypeptide(L)'
;MGLEVQEPYLEVETGESIMLDNVMKRTHGVFNNKTLRSVLLKLRYPIFLVFFVILVPQIKPSWFLPALVVCLFGELIQLWCFACLDKNKTLGVKGPYVLMRNPMYIGRFLLLLGCLLLAGNIWIILIFVVFYYFYVINRVKREEGKLQVIFGEAYEDYCRDVNRFMPSLKGFDWSRLWVFKWPLFFKNNGHWNLTAVLISFVVFYFFTFVCFAP
;
A
#
# COMPACT_ATOMS: atom_id res chain seq x y z
N MET A 1 -4.63 -58.39 -16.08
CA MET A 1 -4.18 -57.02 -16.41
C MET A 1 -5.41 -56.14 -16.33
N GLY A 2 -5.76 -55.69 -15.12
CA GLY A 2 -6.95 -54.87 -14.88
C GLY A 2 -6.63 -53.42 -15.19
N LEU A 3 -7.39 -52.83 -16.10
CA LEU A 3 -7.31 -51.40 -16.39
C LEU A 3 -8.11 -50.66 -15.31
N GLU A 4 -7.40 -50.01 -14.40
CA GLU A 4 -7.96 -49.07 -13.44
C GLU A 4 -8.41 -47.83 -14.22
N VAL A 5 -9.72 -47.68 -14.40
CA VAL A 5 -10.32 -46.49 -14.97
C VAL A 5 -10.27 -45.40 -13.91
N GLN A 6 -9.41 -44.41 -14.12
CA GLN A 6 -9.28 -43.24 -13.25
C GLN A 6 -10.56 -42.38 -13.41
N GLU A 7 -11.47 -42.44 -12.44
CA GLU A 7 -12.61 -41.52 -12.38
C GLU A 7 -12.11 -40.08 -12.22
N PRO A 8 -12.65 -39.11 -13.00
CA PRO A 8 -12.32 -37.72 -12.83
C PRO A 8 -12.89 -37.22 -11.50
N TYR A 9 -12.02 -36.79 -10.59
CA TYR A 9 -12.40 -36.04 -9.39
C TYR A 9 -13.13 -34.76 -9.83
N LEU A 10 -14.46 -34.78 -9.81
CA LEU A 10 -15.29 -33.57 -9.87
C LEU A 10 -15.02 -32.79 -8.58
N GLU A 11 -14.22 -31.73 -8.65
CA GLU A 11 -14.13 -30.73 -7.59
C GLU A 11 -15.54 -30.14 -7.39
N VAL A 12 -16.24 -30.59 -6.34
CA VAL A 12 -17.49 -30.00 -5.91
C VAL A 12 -17.16 -28.62 -5.35
N GLU A 13 -17.30 -27.58 -6.17
CA GLU A 13 -17.22 -26.19 -5.70
C GLU A 13 -18.26 -25.99 -4.58
N THR A 14 -17.76 -25.88 -3.34
CA THR A 14 -18.58 -25.65 -2.16
C THR A 14 -19.37 -24.34 -2.27
N GLY A 15 -20.55 -24.26 -1.64
CA GLY A 15 -21.33 -23.01 -1.64
C GLY A 15 -20.55 -21.80 -1.09
N GLU A 16 -19.58 -22.04 -0.21
CA GLU A 16 -18.66 -21.03 0.32
C GLU A 16 -17.66 -20.53 -0.75
N SER A 17 -17.04 -21.43 -1.53
CA SER A 17 -16.13 -21.03 -2.62
C SER A 17 -16.86 -20.21 -3.69
N ILE A 18 -18.09 -20.61 -4.05
CA ILE A 18 -18.94 -19.87 -4.99
C ILE A 18 -19.30 -18.47 -4.43
N MET A 19 -19.63 -18.37 -3.14
CA MET A 19 -19.93 -17.10 -2.50
C MET A 19 -18.70 -16.18 -2.48
N LEU A 20 -17.54 -16.71 -2.08
CA LEU A 20 -16.28 -15.97 -2.05
C LEU A 20 -15.90 -15.47 -3.44
N ASP A 21 -16.02 -16.31 -4.46
CA ASP A 21 -15.79 -15.94 -5.86
C ASP A 21 -16.71 -14.84 -6.34
N ASN A 22 -17.99 -14.90 -5.97
CA ASN A 22 -18.96 -13.85 -6.29
C ASN A 22 -18.63 -12.53 -5.59
N VAL A 23 -18.23 -12.57 -4.32
CA VAL A 23 -17.77 -11.38 -3.58
C VAL A 23 -16.49 -10.81 -4.21
N MET A 24 -15.53 -11.65 -4.58
CA MET A 24 -14.30 -11.23 -5.26
C MET A 24 -14.59 -10.61 -6.63
N LYS A 25 -15.47 -11.20 -7.44
CA LYS A 25 -15.88 -10.64 -8.75
C LYS A 25 -16.57 -9.29 -8.59
N ARG A 26 -17.51 -9.16 -7.64
CA ARG A 26 -18.21 -7.90 -7.37
C ARG A 26 -17.27 -6.81 -6.86
N THR A 27 -16.43 -7.11 -5.87
CA THR A 27 -15.44 -6.16 -5.35
C THR A 27 -14.49 -5.70 -6.45
N HIS A 28 -14.00 -6.63 -7.30
CA HIS A 28 -13.17 -6.28 -8.46
C HIS A 28 -13.91 -5.35 -9.43
N GLY A 29 -15.20 -5.58 -9.69
CA GLY A 29 -16.04 -4.70 -10.52
C GLY A 29 -16.14 -3.27 -9.97
N VAL A 30 -16.37 -3.12 -8.66
CA VAL A 30 -16.46 -1.82 -7.98
C VAL A 30 -15.12 -1.08 -8.05
N PHE A 31 -14.02 -1.70 -7.63
CA PHE A 31 -12.70 -1.04 -7.60
C PHE A 31 -12.10 -0.80 -9.00
N ASN A 32 -12.58 -1.48 -10.04
CA ASN A 32 -12.15 -1.26 -11.42
C ASN A 32 -13.01 -0.26 -12.18
N ASN A 33 -14.15 0.19 -11.64
CA ASN A 33 -15.01 1.18 -12.28
C ASN A 33 -14.30 2.54 -12.43
N LYS A 34 -14.15 3.00 -13.68
CA LYS A 34 -13.46 4.26 -14.00
C LYS A 34 -14.16 5.49 -13.41
N THR A 35 -15.49 5.51 -13.42
CA THR A 35 -16.31 6.62 -12.91
C THR A 35 -16.18 6.75 -11.40
N LEU A 36 -16.38 5.65 -10.67
CA LEU A 36 -16.23 5.63 -9.22
C LEU A 36 -14.82 6.09 -8.81
N ARG A 37 -13.80 5.58 -9.49
CA ARG A 37 -12.41 6.01 -9.25
C ARG A 37 -12.21 7.50 -9.52
N SER A 38 -12.76 8.04 -10.61
CA SER A 38 -12.66 9.46 -10.94
C SER A 38 -13.30 10.33 -9.86
N VAL A 39 -14.47 9.93 -9.37
CA VAL A 39 -15.17 10.59 -8.26
C VAL A 39 -14.35 10.53 -6.97
N LEU A 40 -13.88 9.34 -6.57
CA LEU A 40 -13.05 9.17 -5.36
C LEU A 40 -11.75 9.98 -5.42
N LEU A 41 -11.14 10.11 -6.61
CA LEU A 41 -9.95 10.94 -6.79
C LEU A 41 -10.24 12.44 -6.62
N LYS A 42 -11.39 12.92 -7.08
CA LYS A 42 -11.82 14.32 -6.87
C LYS A 42 -12.15 14.58 -5.40
N LEU A 43 -12.79 13.61 -4.74
CA LEU A 43 -13.18 13.69 -3.34
C LEU A 43 -12.03 13.38 -2.36
N ARG A 44 -10.83 13.04 -2.83
CA ARG A 44 -9.73 12.63 -1.94
C ARG A 44 -9.39 13.67 -0.86
N TYR A 45 -9.38 14.95 -1.23
CA TYR A 45 -9.02 16.05 -0.34
C TYR A 45 -10.12 16.35 0.68
N PRO A 46 -11.41 16.46 0.30
CA PRO A 46 -12.48 16.60 1.29
C PRO A 46 -12.61 15.36 2.19
N ILE A 47 -12.44 14.15 1.65
CA ILE A 47 -12.42 12.92 2.47
C ILE A 47 -11.26 12.98 3.48
N PHE A 48 -10.07 13.38 3.04
CA PHE A 48 -8.91 13.53 3.93
C PHE A 48 -9.16 14.60 5.01
N LEU A 49 -9.75 15.74 4.65
CA LEU A 49 -10.08 16.80 5.59
C LEU A 49 -11.10 16.34 6.64
N VAL A 50 -12.20 15.69 6.20
CA VAL A 50 -13.21 15.13 7.10
C VAL A 50 -12.60 14.09 8.03
N PHE A 51 -11.78 13.19 7.49
CA PHE A 51 -11.03 12.21 8.28
C PHE A 51 -10.15 12.90 9.34
N PHE A 52 -9.42 13.94 8.95
CA PHE A 52 -8.55 14.70 9.86
C PHE A 52 -9.34 15.36 10.99
N VAL A 53 -10.46 16.03 10.67
CA VAL A 53 -11.35 16.67 11.65
C VAL A 53 -11.94 15.66 12.64
N ILE A 54 -12.26 14.45 12.17
CA ILE A 54 -12.79 13.37 13.03
C ILE A 54 -11.67 12.74 13.88
N LEU A 55 -10.47 12.60 13.34
CA LEU A 55 -9.35 11.93 14.00
C LEU A 55 -8.77 12.76 15.14
N VAL A 56 -8.57 14.07 14.95
CA VAL A 56 -7.88 14.94 15.92
C VAL A 56 -8.49 14.89 17.33
N PRO A 57 -9.82 14.99 17.51
CA PRO A 57 -10.43 14.89 18.85
C PRO A 57 -10.33 13.50 19.48
N GLN A 58 -10.03 12.46 18.69
CA GLN A 58 -9.93 11.07 19.19
C GLN A 58 -8.50 10.68 19.58
N ILE A 59 -7.52 11.57 19.41
CA ILE A 59 -6.12 11.24 19.68
C ILE A 59 -5.91 10.98 21.18
N LYS A 60 -5.32 9.82 21.48
CA LYS A 60 -4.93 9.44 22.84
C LYS A 60 -3.44 9.74 23.06
N PRO A 61 -3.06 10.52 24.08
CA PRO A 61 -1.66 10.86 24.35
C PRO A 61 -0.73 9.64 24.44
N SER A 62 -1.19 8.53 25.05
CA SER A 62 -0.40 7.30 25.22
C SER A 62 -0.05 6.60 23.90
N TRP A 63 -0.84 6.81 22.85
CA TRP A 63 -0.61 6.22 21.53
C TRP A 63 0.22 7.10 20.60
N PHE A 64 0.55 8.32 21.01
CA PHE A 64 1.24 9.29 20.15
C PHE A 64 2.61 8.80 19.68
N LEU A 65 3.46 8.32 20.60
CA LEU A 65 4.81 7.86 20.25
C LEU A 65 4.81 6.58 19.40
N PRO A 66 4.08 5.50 19.75
CA PRO A 66 3.96 4.32 18.88
C PRO A 66 3.44 4.66 17.48
N ALA A 67 2.42 5.53 17.40
CA ALA A 67 1.86 6.01 16.14
C ALA A 67 2.89 6.75 15.29
N LEU A 68 3.65 7.67 15.91
CA LEU A 68 4.71 8.42 15.25
C LEU A 68 5.79 7.49 14.69
N VAL A 69 6.26 6.52 15.47
CA VAL A 69 7.31 5.57 15.04
C VAL A 69 6.83 4.76 13.83
N VAL A 70 5.63 4.18 13.90
CA VAL A 70 5.06 3.39 12.80
C VAL A 70 4.85 4.26 11.54
N CYS A 71 4.35 5.49 11.72
CA CYS A 71 4.11 6.42 10.62
C CYS A 71 5.42 6.82 9.92
N LEU A 72 6.43 7.24 10.70
CA LEU A 72 7.73 7.63 10.18
C LEU A 72 8.43 6.48 9.48
N PHE A 73 8.33 5.25 10.02
CA PHE A 73 8.90 4.08 9.35
C PHE A 73 8.26 3.84 7.97
N GLY A 74 6.93 3.94 7.89
CA GLY A 74 6.21 3.89 6.60
C GLY A 74 6.60 5.01 5.64
N GLU A 75 6.81 6.21 6.17
CA GLU A 75 7.23 7.38 5.40
C GLU A 75 8.64 7.21 4.84
N LEU A 76 9.59 6.72 5.63
CA LEU A 76 10.96 6.43 5.18
C LEU A 76 10.97 5.46 3.99
N ILE A 77 10.15 4.40 4.04
CA ILE A 77 9.98 3.47 2.92
C ILE A 77 9.44 4.21 1.68
N GLN A 78 8.44 5.07 1.83
CA GLN A 78 7.89 5.83 0.71
C GLN A 78 8.91 6.81 0.10
N LEU A 79 9.66 7.54 0.93
CA LEU A 79 10.69 8.46 0.45
C LEU A 79 11.78 7.72 -0.32
N TRP A 80 12.17 6.54 0.14
CA TRP A 80 13.10 5.67 -0.58
C TRP A 80 12.53 5.21 -1.92
N CYS A 81 11.25 4.81 -1.97
CA CYS A 81 10.57 4.47 -3.22
C CYS A 81 10.54 5.66 -4.20
N PHE A 82 10.20 6.86 -3.73
CA PHE A 82 10.15 8.07 -4.57
C PHE A 82 11.52 8.45 -5.13
N ALA A 83 12.59 8.19 -4.41
CA ALA A 83 13.95 8.43 -4.87
C ALA A 83 14.46 7.37 -5.87
N CYS A 84 13.75 6.24 -6.04
CA CYS A 84 14.18 5.13 -6.90
C CYS A 84 13.32 4.93 -8.15
N LEU A 85 12.07 5.41 -8.14
CA LEU A 85 11.09 5.12 -9.19
C LEU A 85 11.04 6.21 -10.28
N ASP A 86 11.46 5.88 -11.51
CA ASP A 86 11.18 6.71 -12.69
C ASP A 86 9.99 6.14 -13.49
N LYS A 87 8.80 6.66 -13.19
CA LYS A 87 7.52 6.13 -13.67
C LYS A 87 7.50 6.05 -15.21
N ASN A 88 7.18 4.86 -15.73
CA ASN A 88 7.00 4.54 -17.15
C ASN A 88 8.24 4.76 -18.05
N LYS A 89 9.43 5.04 -17.49
CA LYS A 89 10.66 5.18 -18.28
C LYS A 89 11.59 3.99 -18.12
N THR A 90 11.70 3.47 -16.90
CA THR A 90 12.57 2.34 -16.57
C THR A 90 11.83 1.41 -15.64
N LEU A 91 12.08 0.10 -15.77
CA LEU A 91 11.56 -0.86 -14.81
C LEU A 91 12.19 -0.61 -13.43
N GLY A 92 11.34 -0.47 -12.42
CA GLY A 92 11.78 -0.24 -11.03
C GLY A 92 12.36 -1.51 -10.45
N VAL A 93 13.68 -1.70 -10.55
CA VAL A 93 14.41 -2.89 -10.07
C VAL A 93 15.59 -2.52 -9.15
N LYS A 94 15.56 -1.33 -8.56
CA LYS A 94 16.61 -0.78 -7.69
C LYS A 94 15.99 -0.19 -6.42
N GLY A 95 16.78 -0.07 -5.36
CA GLY A 95 16.28 0.42 -4.09
C GLY A 95 15.38 -0.61 -3.41
N PRO A 96 14.26 -0.18 -2.81
CA PRO A 96 13.36 -1.09 -2.11
C PRO A 96 12.68 -2.10 -3.06
N TYR A 97 12.71 -1.84 -4.37
CA TYR A 97 12.16 -2.71 -5.40
C TYR A 97 12.97 -3.99 -5.63
N VAL A 98 14.19 -4.10 -5.08
CA VAL A 98 14.96 -5.34 -5.08
C VAL A 98 14.39 -6.35 -4.06
N LEU A 99 13.82 -5.85 -2.95
CA LEU A 99 13.26 -6.70 -1.90
C LEU A 99 11.87 -7.23 -2.29
N MET A 100 11.02 -6.36 -2.84
CA MET A 100 9.64 -6.69 -3.21
C MET A 100 9.18 -5.80 -4.36
N ARG A 101 8.16 -6.22 -5.11
CA ARG A 101 7.67 -5.46 -6.29
C ARG A 101 6.89 -4.21 -5.93
N ASN A 102 6.21 -4.21 -4.79
CA ASN A 102 5.26 -3.17 -4.41
C ASN A 102 5.56 -2.50 -3.04
N PRO A 103 6.82 -2.09 -2.76
CA PRO A 103 7.22 -1.58 -1.44
C PRO A 103 6.53 -0.26 -1.08
N MET A 104 6.18 0.56 -2.08
CA MET A 104 5.45 1.81 -1.88
C MET A 104 4.09 1.59 -1.19
N TYR A 105 3.43 0.46 -1.46
CA TYR A 105 2.17 0.11 -0.82
C TYR A 105 2.36 -0.36 0.62
N ILE A 106 3.50 -0.96 0.97
CA ILE A 106 3.80 -1.29 2.37
C ILE A 106 4.12 -0.01 3.16
N GLY A 107 4.92 0.89 2.61
CA GLY A 107 5.19 2.19 3.22
C GLY A 107 3.91 3.01 3.43
N ARG A 108 3.02 3.04 2.43
CA ARG A 108 1.72 3.71 2.53
C ARG A 108 0.81 3.07 3.59
N PHE A 109 0.80 1.75 3.71
CA PHE A 109 0.03 1.05 4.74
C PHE A 109 0.49 1.47 6.13
N LEU A 110 1.80 1.42 6.39
CA LEU A 110 2.39 1.78 7.69
C LEU A 110 2.19 3.26 8.03
N LEU A 111 2.33 4.16 7.04
CA LEU A 111 2.05 5.57 7.22
C LEU A 111 0.62 5.80 7.73
N LEU A 112 -0.37 5.23 7.04
CA LEU A 112 -1.78 5.37 7.41
C LEU A 112 -2.11 4.65 8.71
N LEU A 113 -1.52 3.48 8.95
CA LEU A 113 -1.67 2.73 10.18
C LEU A 113 -1.18 3.56 11.38
N GLY A 114 -0.03 4.23 11.26
CA GLY A 114 0.47 5.15 12.28
C GLY A 114 -0.53 6.25 12.60
N CYS A 115 -1.12 6.90 11.59
CA CYS A 115 -2.16 7.92 11.82
C CYS A 115 -3.39 7.35 12.54
N LEU A 116 -3.84 6.13 12.20
CA LEU A 116 -5.01 5.52 12.83
C LEU A 116 -4.73 5.01 14.24
N LEU A 117 -3.49 4.61 14.52
CA LEU A 117 -3.04 4.21 15.86
C LEU A 117 -3.20 5.35 16.87
N LEU A 118 -3.15 6.62 16.45
CA LEU A 118 -3.38 7.78 17.32
C LEU A 118 -4.72 7.70 18.06
N ALA A 119 -5.77 7.13 17.44
CA ALA A 119 -7.07 6.96 18.07
C ALA A 119 -7.10 5.84 19.14
N GLY A 120 -6.11 4.95 19.14
CA GLY A 120 -6.05 3.78 20.03
C GLY A 120 -7.34 2.96 20.01
N ASN A 121 -7.91 2.75 18.82
CA ASN A 121 -9.16 2.03 18.60
C ASN A 121 -8.94 0.90 17.58
N ILE A 122 -8.99 -0.34 18.06
CA ILE A 122 -8.71 -1.53 17.26
C ILE A 122 -9.71 -1.74 16.11
N TRP A 123 -10.98 -1.33 16.29
CA TRP A 123 -12.00 -1.50 15.26
C TRP A 123 -11.73 -0.64 14.02
N ILE A 124 -11.24 0.58 14.23
CA ILE A 124 -10.81 1.46 13.13
C ILE A 124 -9.67 0.80 12.34
N ILE A 125 -8.71 0.19 13.05
CA ILE A 125 -7.58 -0.50 12.43
C ILE A 125 -8.05 -1.72 11.63
N LEU A 126 -8.93 -2.55 12.19
CA LEU A 126 -9.46 -3.73 11.50
C LEU A 126 -10.20 -3.35 10.21
N ILE A 127 -11.09 -2.35 10.29
CA ILE A 127 -11.79 -1.81 9.12
C ILE A 127 -10.77 -1.32 8.08
N PHE A 128 -9.79 -0.52 8.50
CA PHE A 128 -8.74 -0.03 7.61
C PHE A 128 -7.97 -1.16 6.93
N VAL A 129 -7.54 -2.19 7.65
CA VAL A 129 -6.79 -3.33 7.10
C VAL A 129 -7.59 -4.02 6.00
N VAL A 130 -8.87 -4.30 6.25
CA VAL A 130 -9.75 -4.94 5.26
C VAL A 130 -9.91 -4.07 4.02
N PHE A 131 -10.25 -2.79 4.18
CA PHE A 131 -10.41 -1.87 3.05
C PHE A 131 -9.10 -1.67 2.27
N TYR A 132 -7.97 -1.57 2.98
CA TYR A 132 -6.66 -1.41 2.38
C TYR A 132 -6.25 -2.64 1.58
N TYR A 133 -6.53 -3.84 2.09
CA TYR A 133 -6.28 -5.10 1.39
C TYR A 133 -6.98 -5.15 0.03
N PHE A 134 -8.29 -4.88 0.00
CA PHE A 134 -9.04 -4.85 -1.27
C PHE A 134 -8.59 -3.72 -2.19
N TYR A 135 -8.24 -2.56 -1.64
CA TYR A 135 -7.67 -1.47 -2.42
C TYR A 135 -6.35 -1.89 -3.10
N VAL A 136 -5.40 -2.43 -2.33
CA VAL A 136 -4.04 -2.73 -2.81
C VAL A 136 -4.05 -3.86 -3.84
N ILE A 137 -4.80 -4.93 -3.61
CA ILE A 137 -4.82 -6.06 -4.55
C ILE A 137 -5.34 -5.65 -5.93
N ASN A 138 -6.41 -4.84 -5.97
CA ASN A 138 -7.00 -4.32 -7.21
C ASN A 138 -6.12 -3.27 -7.88
N ARG A 139 -5.35 -2.50 -7.09
CA ARG A 139 -4.42 -1.51 -7.62
C ARG A 139 -3.19 -2.14 -8.23
N VAL A 140 -2.54 -3.04 -7.48
CA VAL A 140 -1.34 -3.74 -7.90
C VAL A 140 -1.62 -4.58 -9.15
N LYS A 141 -2.70 -5.38 -9.18
CA LYS A 141 -3.05 -6.16 -10.38
C LYS A 141 -3.13 -5.31 -11.66
N ARG A 142 -3.68 -4.10 -11.55
CA ARG A 142 -3.80 -3.16 -12.68
C ARG A 142 -2.46 -2.53 -13.06
N GLU A 143 -1.62 -2.22 -12.09
CA GLU A 143 -0.31 -1.63 -12.32
C GLU A 143 0.66 -2.66 -12.91
N GLU A 144 0.69 -3.87 -12.36
CA GLU A 144 1.44 -4.99 -12.91
C GLU A 144 0.98 -5.33 -14.34
N GLY A 145 -0.33 -5.33 -14.62
CA GLY A 145 -0.84 -5.52 -15.98
C GLY A 145 -0.37 -4.44 -16.97
N LYS A 146 -0.15 -3.20 -16.52
CA LYS A 146 0.45 -2.16 -17.36
C LYS A 146 1.96 -2.35 -17.53
N LEU A 147 2.66 -2.75 -16.46
CA LEU A 147 4.09 -3.01 -16.52
C LEU A 147 4.39 -4.15 -17.48
N GLN A 148 3.58 -5.21 -17.48
CA GLN A 148 3.66 -6.30 -18.46
C GLN A 148 3.54 -5.77 -19.90
N VAL A 149 2.58 -4.89 -20.17
CA VAL A 149 2.38 -4.31 -21.52
C VAL A 149 3.55 -3.41 -21.93
N ILE A 150 4.15 -2.68 -21.00
CA ILE A 150 5.24 -1.72 -21.29
C ILE A 150 6.60 -2.41 -21.43
N PHE A 151 6.90 -3.40 -20.57
CA PHE A 151 8.24 -3.97 -20.41
C PHE A 151 8.36 -5.44 -20.82
N GLY A 152 7.24 -6.15 -21.06
CA GLY A 152 7.23 -7.53 -21.58
C GLY A 152 8.08 -8.49 -20.75
N GLU A 153 8.95 -9.25 -21.42
CA GLU A 153 9.82 -10.28 -20.84
C GLU A 153 10.67 -9.77 -19.68
N ALA A 154 11.20 -8.54 -19.76
CA ALA A 154 12.00 -7.96 -18.68
C ALA A 154 11.21 -7.83 -17.36
N TYR A 155 9.89 -7.64 -17.43
CA TYR A 155 9.03 -7.64 -16.25
C TYR A 155 8.73 -9.05 -15.75
N GLU A 156 8.60 -10.03 -16.66
CA GLU A 156 8.43 -11.44 -16.29
C GLU A 156 9.65 -11.97 -15.53
N ASP A 157 10.86 -11.69 -16.02
CA ASP A 157 12.13 -11.98 -15.34
C ASP A 157 12.15 -11.43 -13.93
N TYR A 158 11.80 -10.15 -13.80
CA TYR A 158 11.72 -9.50 -12.50
C TYR A 158 10.71 -10.18 -11.56
N CYS A 159 9.57 -10.64 -12.08
CA CYS A 159 8.56 -11.36 -11.29
C CYS A 159 9.00 -12.75 -10.83
N ARG A 160 9.96 -13.40 -11.54
CA ARG A 160 10.50 -14.72 -11.17
C ARG A 160 11.41 -14.67 -9.94
N ASP A 161 12.02 -13.53 -9.68
CA ASP A 161 12.98 -13.36 -8.58
C ASP A 161 12.43 -12.54 -7.41
N VAL A 162 11.48 -11.63 -7.68
CA VAL A 162 10.96 -10.69 -6.67
C VAL A 162 9.49 -10.92 -6.36
N ASN A 163 9.23 -11.18 -5.09
CA ASN A 163 7.88 -11.40 -4.56
C ASN A 163 7.04 -10.12 -4.58
N ARG A 164 5.72 -10.27 -4.65
CA ARG A 164 4.80 -9.12 -4.81
C ARG A 164 4.83 -8.15 -3.62
N PHE A 165 4.76 -8.69 -2.40
CA PHE A 165 4.68 -7.91 -1.16
C PHE A 165 5.68 -8.36 -0.08
N MET A 166 6.16 -9.60 -0.13
CA MET A 166 7.12 -10.10 0.85
C MET A 166 8.54 -9.91 0.36
N PRO A 167 9.53 -9.70 1.24
CA PRO A 167 10.93 -9.72 0.85
C PRO A 167 11.29 -11.05 0.16
N SER A 168 12.02 -10.98 -0.94
CA SER A 168 12.68 -12.12 -1.58
C SER A 168 14.19 -11.96 -1.44
N LEU A 169 14.89 -13.04 -1.08
CA LEU A 169 16.35 -13.10 -1.12
C LEU A 169 16.88 -13.69 -2.45
N LYS A 170 15.98 -14.17 -3.32
CA LYS A 170 16.34 -14.76 -4.60
C LYS A 170 16.84 -13.66 -5.54
N GLY A 171 18.07 -13.80 -6.05
CA GLY A 171 18.69 -12.79 -6.92
C GLY A 171 19.01 -11.46 -6.22
N PHE A 172 19.05 -11.46 -4.88
CA PHE A 172 19.27 -10.25 -4.09
C PHE A 172 20.69 -9.71 -4.28
N ASP A 173 20.78 -8.42 -4.61
CA ASP A 173 22.03 -7.74 -4.88
C ASP A 173 22.13 -6.48 -4.02
N TRP A 174 23.02 -6.52 -3.03
CA TRP A 174 23.28 -5.43 -2.09
C TRP A 174 23.71 -4.14 -2.79
N SER A 175 24.38 -4.22 -3.94
CA SER A 175 24.83 -3.05 -4.69
C SER A 175 23.64 -2.27 -5.28
N ARG A 176 22.54 -2.95 -5.60
CA ARG A 176 21.31 -2.34 -6.14
C ARG A 176 20.36 -1.85 -5.06
N LEU A 177 20.56 -2.25 -3.80
CA LEU A 177 19.72 -1.84 -2.67
C LEU A 177 19.94 -0.37 -2.32
N TRP A 178 21.18 0.06 -2.12
CA TRP A 178 21.50 1.39 -1.58
C TRP A 178 21.47 2.47 -2.67
N VAL A 179 20.30 2.67 -3.28
CA VAL A 179 20.06 3.69 -4.30
C VAL A 179 19.15 4.77 -3.72
N PHE A 180 19.54 6.03 -3.90
CA PHE A 180 18.71 7.18 -3.63
C PHE A 180 19.02 8.29 -4.63
N LYS A 181 18.09 8.63 -5.54
CA LYS A 181 18.30 9.67 -6.55
C LYS A 181 17.49 10.92 -6.19
N TRP A 182 18.19 11.98 -5.79
CA TRP A 182 17.59 13.28 -5.48
C TRP A 182 16.69 13.85 -6.61
N PRO A 183 17.07 13.78 -7.90
CA PRO A 183 16.19 14.30 -8.96
C PRO A 183 14.84 13.58 -9.01
N LEU A 184 14.83 12.25 -8.79
CA LEU A 184 13.58 11.48 -8.74
C LEU A 184 12.77 11.79 -7.49
N PHE A 185 13.45 11.98 -6.35
CA PHE A 185 12.80 12.36 -5.10
C PHE A 185 11.99 13.66 -5.24
N PHE A 186 12.59 14.71 -5.82
CA PHE A 186 11.88 15.97 -6.05
C PHE A 186 10.83 15.84 -7.16
N LYS A 187 11.13 15.16 -8.26
CA LYS A 187 10.19 14.90 -9.37
C LYS A 187 8.93 14.16 -8.91
N ASN A 188 9.07 13.23 -7.97
CA ASN A 188 7.96 12.45 -7.42
C ASN A 188 7.23 13.13 -6.26
N ASN A 189 7.54 14.40 -5.95
CA ASN A 189 6.98 15.17 -4.84
C ASN A 189 7.26 14.56 -3.45
N GLY A 190 8.39 13.85 -3.29
CA GLY A 190 8.75 13.22 -2.01
C GLY A 190 8.87 14.24 -0.87
N HIS A 191 9.44 15.42 -1.15
CA HIS A 191 9.52 16.53 -0.21
C HIS A 191 8.15 17.02 0.26
N TRP A 192 7.16 17.17 -0.63
CA TRP A 192 5.80 17.56 -0.23
C TRP A 192 5.13 16.51 0.64
N ASN A 193 5.37 15.22 0.37
CA ASN A 193 4.84 14.14 1.19
C ASN A 193 5.43 14.18 2.61
N LEU A 194 6.76 14.30 2.72
CA LEU A 194 7.45 14.43 4.00
C LEU A 194 6.97 15.67 4.78
N THR A 195 6.92 16.83 4.13
CA THR A 195 6.46 18.07 4.76
C THR A 195 5.02 17.93 5.27
N ALA A 196 4.13 17.31 4.50
CA ALA A 196 2.75 17.09 4.94
C ALA A 196 2.65 16.17 6.17
N VAL A 197 3.45 15.11 6.23
CA VAL A 197 3.51 14.21 7.40
C VAL A 197 4.02 14.96 8.64
N LEU A 198 5.13 15.69 8.50
CA LEU A 198 5.71 16.45 9.62
C LEU A 198 4.74 17.52 10.16
N ILE A 199 4.13 18.30 9.27
CA ILE A 199 3.13 19.30 9.65
C ILE A 199 1.95 18.63 10.35
N SER A 200 1.45 17.50 9.83
CA SER A 200 0.34 16.77 10.45
C SER A 200 0.65 16.36 11.89
N PHE A 201 1.85 15.84 12.16
CA PHE A 201 2.27 15.45 13.51
C PHE A 201 2.53 16.63 14.44
N VAL A 202 3.01 17.76 13.93
CA VAL A 202 3.09 19.01 14.71
C VAL A 202 1.69 19.46 15.13
N VAL A 203 0.72 19.41 14.21
CA VAL A 203 -0.68 19.74 14.51
C VAL A 203 -1.26 18.75 15.53
N PHE A 204 -1.06 17.45 15.34
CA PHE A 204 -1.52 16.43 16.29
C PHE A 204 -0.93 16.63 17.68
N TYR A 205 0.37 16.93 17.77
CA TYR A 205 1.05 17.22 19.02
C TYR A 205 0.42 18.44 19.71
N PHE A 206 0.25 19.54 19.00
CA PHE A 206 -0.34 20.77 19.53
C PHE A 206 -1.74 20.53 20.09
N PHE A 207 -2.62 19.86 19.34
CA PHE A 207 -3.96 19.57 19.84
C PHE A 207 -3.94 18.63 21.05
N THR A 208 -3.09 17.61 21.04
CA THR A 208 -3.07 16.57 22.07
C THR A 208 -2.45 17.05 23.39
N PHE A 209 -1.37 17.83 23.33
CA PHE A 209 -0.56 18.19 24.49
C PHE A 209 -0.59 19.68 24.86
N VAL A 210 -1.23 20.53 24.05
CA VAL A 210 -1.35 21.97 24.33
C VAL A 210 -2.82 22.38 24.47
N CYS A 211 -3.68 22.05 23.51
CA CYS A 211 -5.10 22.44 23.57
C CYS A 211 -5.94 21.59 24.54
N PHE A 212 -5.68 20.28 24.59
CA PHE A 212 -6.44 19.33 25.41
C PHE A 212 -5.62 18.76 26.57
N ALA A 213 -4.52 19.43 26.95
CA ALA A 213 -3.79 19.07 28.16
C ALA A 213 -4.69 19.29 29.40
N PRO A 214 -4.75 18.31 30.32
CA PRO A 214 -5.50 18.45 31.57
C PRO A 214 -4.89 19.51 32.51
#